data_AF-A0A939XN89-F1
#
_entry.id   AF-A0A939XN89-F1
#
_cell.length_a   1.000
_cell.length_b   1.000
_cell.length_c   1.000
_cell.angle_alpha   90.00
_cell.angle_beta   90.00
_cell.angle_gamma   90.00
#
_symmetry.space_group_name_H-M   'P 1'
#
loop_
_entity.id
_entity.type
_entity.pdbx_description
1 polymer ?
#
loop_
_entity_poly.entity_id
_entity_poly.type
_entity_poly.pdbx_seq_one_letter_code
_entity_poly.pdbx_strand_id
1 'polypeptide(L)'
;MTKLSPNSLHYYDHAVTDLMMEKYGFDRMEALRKFIGSKTHALLEDPENGLSSFGCNGIFDIWECEAVTGDPRNSIYIRGE
;
A
#
# COMPACT_ATOMS: atom_id res chain seq x y z
N MET A 1 3.75 -19.05 7.60
CA MET A 1 3.41 -17.68 7.18
C MET A 1 2.42 -17.78 6.04
N THR A 2 1.16 -17.49 6.31
CA THR A 2 0.10 -17.46 5.30
C THR A 2 0.26 -16.14 4.58
N LYS A 3 0.58 -16.11 3.28
CA LYS A 3 0.59 -14.84 2.52
C LYS A 3 -0.83 -14.45 2.14
N LEU A 4 -1.07 -13.16 1.92
CA LEU A 4 -2.31 -12.69 1.31
C LEU A 4 -2.52 -13.39 -0.03
N SER A 5 -3.78 -13.64 -0.40
CA SER A 5 -4.08 -14.33 -1.65
C SER A 5 -3.52 -13.55 -2.86
N PRO A 6 -2.98 -14.22 -3.89
CA PRO A 6 -2.42 -13.53 -5.06
C PRO A 6 -3.41 -12.60 -5.76
N ASN A 7 -4.70 -12.96 -5.76
CA ASN A 7 -5.76 -12.14 -6.37
C ASN A 7 -6.00 -10.85 -5.57
N SER A 8 -6.00 -10.94 -4.24
CA SER A 8 -6.13 -9.75 -3.38
C SER A 8 -4.94 -8.82 -3.56
N LEU A 9 -3.72 -9.36 -3.58
CA LEU A 9 -2.52 -8.55 -3.76
C LEU A 9 -2.52 -7.85 -5.12
N HIS A 10 -2.83 -8.58 -6.19
CA HIS A 10 -2.93 -8.02 -7.54
C HIS A 10 -3.96 -6.88 -7.64
N TYR A 11 -5.08 -6.99 -6.92
CA TYR A 11 -6.08 -5.93 -6.83
C TYR A 11 -5.49 -4.64 -6.22
N TYR A 12 -4.79 -4.75 -5.09
CA TYR A 12 -4.15 -3.60 -4.46
C TYR A 12 -3.01 -3.02 -5.31
N ASP A 13 -2.19 -3.87 -5.91
CA ASP A 13 -1.11 -3.44 -6.80
C ASP A 13 -1.65 -2.57 -7.93
N HIS A 14 -2.74 -2.98 -8.58
CA HIS A 14 -3.35 -2.20 -9.65
C HIS A 14 -4.00 -0.92 -9.12
N ALA A 15 -4.83 -1.03 -8.08
CA ALA A 15 -5.62 0.10 -7.58
C ALA A 15 -4.73 1.20 -6.98
N VAL A 16 -3.73 0.84 -6.18
CA VAL A 16 -2.81 1.82 -5.56
C VAL A 16 -1.89 2.43 -6.61
N THR A 17 -1.42 1.65 -7.60
CA THR A 17 -0.65 2.18 -8.72
C THR A 17 -1.46 3.23 -9.50
N ASP A 18 -2.73 2.98 -9.79
CA ASP A 18 -3.58 3.95 -10.49
C ASP A 18 -3.78 5.23 -9.65
N LEU A 19 -3.97 5.12 -8.33
CA LEU A 19 -4.06 6.28 -7.43
C LEU A 19 -2.76 7.12 -7.42
N MET A 20 -1.61 6.44 -7.42
CA MET A 20 -0.31 7.10 -7.50
C MET A 20 -0.12 7.84 -8.83
N MET A 21 -0.55 7.23 -9.94
CA MET A 21 -0.53 7.87 -11.25
C MET A 21 -1.43 9.10 -11.30
N GLU A 22 -2.65 9.00 -10.75
CA GLU A 22 -3.62 10.09 -10.73
C GLU A 22 -3.15 11.28 -9.87
N LYS A 23 -2.65 11.01 -8.65
CA LYS A 23 -2.28 12.06 -7.69
C LYS A 23 -0.93 12.70 -7.99
N TYR A 24 0.05 11.91 -8.41
CA TYR A 24 1.45 12.35 -8.55
C TYR A 24 1.96 12.40 -9.99
N GLY A 25 1.19 11.90 -10.97
CA GLY A 25 1.59 11.90 -12.36
C GLY A 25 2.74 10.94 -12.69
N PHE A 26 2.99 9.94 -11.84
CA PHE A 26 3.98 8.90 -12.13
C PHE A 26 3.59 8.08 -13.35
N ASP A 27 4.57 7.53 -14.06
CA ASP A 27 4.29 6.48 -15.05
C ASP A 27 3.90 5.18 -14.33
N ARG A 28 3.17 4.30 -15.04
CA ARG A 28 2.65 3.05 -14.45
C ARG A 28 3.75 2.16 -13.88
N MET A 29 4.87 2.01 -14.58
CA MET A 29 5.96 1.14 -14.16
C MET A 29 6.75 1.76 -13.00
N GLU A 30 6.92 3.08 -12.99
CA GLU A 30 7.47 3.82 -11.84
C GLU A 30 6.57 3.66 -10.60
N ALA A 31 5.27 3.93 -10.72
CA ALA A 31 4.32 3.82 -9.63
C ALA A 31 4.28 2.39 -9.05
N LEU A 32 4.20 1.38 -9.92
CA LEU A 32 4.20 -0.02 -9.51
C LEU A 32 5.49 -0.40 -8.76
N ARG A 33 6.65 0.03 -9.26
CA ARG A 33 7.95 -0.24 -8.58
C ARG A 33 8.02 0.44 -7.21
N LYS A 34 7.54 1.67 -7.10
CA LYS A 34 7.49 2.41 -5.82
C LYS A 34 6.54 1.73 -4.83
N PHE A 35 5.42 1.20 -5.30
CA PHE A 35 4.46 0.53 -4.43
C PHE A 35 4.95 -0.85 -3.98
N ILE A 36 5.29 -1.76 -4.91
CA ILE A 36 5.75 -3.12 -4.58
C ILE A 36 7.03 -3.10 -3.72
N GLY A 37 7.90 -2.12 -3.95
CA GLY A 37 9.13 -1.94 -3.17
C GLY A 37 8.94 -1.28 -1.79
N SER A 38 7.72 -0.89 -1.44
CA SER A 38 7.43 -0.18 -0.18
C SER A 38 7.27 -1.12 1.01
N LYS A 39 7.50 -0.59 2.22
CA LYS A 39 7.18 -1.28 3.47
C LYS A 39 5.68 -1.48 3.62
N THR A 40 4.86 -0.59 3.06
CA THR A 40 3.40 -0.71 3.03
C THR A 40 2.97 -1.97 2.30
N HIS A 41 3.53 -2.22 1.11
CA HIS A 41 3.25 -3.45 0.37
C HIS A 41 3.74 -4.69 1.12
N ALA A 42 4.94 -4.63 1.72
CA ALA A 42 5.45 -5.74 2.54
C ALA A 42 4.55 -6.06 3.75
N LEU A 43 3.94 -5.04 4.39
CA LEU A 43 2.94 -5.23 5.44
C LEU A 43 1.63 -5.80 4.91
N LEU A 44 1.21 -5.40 3.70
CA LEU A 44 0.00 -5.88 3.06
C LEU A 44 0.09 -7.35 2.63
N GLU A 45 1.26 -7.81 2.20
CA GLU A 45 1.51 -9.22 1.86
C GLU A 45 1.30 -10.17 3.05
N ASP A 46 1.51 -9.67 4.27
CA ASP A 46 1.37 -10.41 5.50
C ASP A 46 0.00 -10.12 6.15
N PRO A 47 -0.98 -11.05 6.03
CA PRO A 47 -2.33 -10.87 6.52
C PRO A 47 -2.40 -10.71 8.04
N GLU A 48 -1.36 -11.10 8.79
CA GLU A 48 -1.32 -10.90 10.25
C GLU A 48 -1.25 -9.40 10.63
N ASN A 49 -0.80 -8.54 9.71
CA ASN A 49 -0.81 -7.08 9.94
C ASN A 49 -2.20 -6.45 9.72
N GLY A 50 -3.17 -7.19 9.19
CA GLY A 50 -4.56 -6.75 9.06
C GLY A 50 -4.82 -5.66 8.01
N LEU A 51 -3.82 -5.25 7.23
CA LEU A 51 -3.95 -4.18 6.23
C LEU A 51 -5.01 -4.47 5.17
N SER A 52 -5.22 -5.73 4.81
CA SER A 52 -6.25 -6.15 3.85
C SER A 52 -7.70 -5.87 4.30
N SER A 53 -7.91 -5.44 5.55
CA SER A 53 -9.20 -4.95 6.03
C SER A 53 -9.52 -3.54 5.52
N PHE A 54 -8.51 -2.80 5.04
CA PHE A 54 -8.67 -1.46 4.48
C PHE A 54 -8.91 -1.51 2.96
N GLY A 55 -9.67 -0.54 2.46
CA GLY A 55 -9.81 -0.31 1.02
C GLY A 55 -8.53 0.24 0.39
N CYS A 56 -8.47 0.29 -0.95
CA CYS A 56 -7.29 0.78 -1.69
C CYS A 56 -6.88 2.20 -1.30
N ASN A 57 -7.85 3.10 -1.04
CA ASN A 57 -7.55 4.45 -0.56
C ASN A 57 -6.85 4.45 0.81
N GLY A 58 -7.23 3.56 1.73
CA GLY A 58 -6.56 3.44 3.03
C GLY A 58 -5.14 2.90 2.89
N ILE A 59 -4.92 1.91 2.01
CA ILE A 59 -3.57 1.41 1.70
C ILE A 59 -2.72 2.51 1.06
N PHE A 60 -3.31 3.30 0.16
CA PHE A 60 -2.63 4.41 -0.48
C PHE A 60 -2.23 5.49 0.54
N ASP A 61 -3.12 5.88 1.45
CA ASP A 61 -2.79 6.82 2.53
C ASP A 61 -1.68 6.30 3.45
N ILE A 62 -1.65 5.00 3.73
CA ILE A 62 -0.55 4.36 4.48
C ILE A 62 0.77 4.46 3.71
N TRP A 63 0.74 4.21 2.40
CA TRP A 63 1.91 4.37 1.53
C TRP A 63 2.37 5.83 1.44
N GLU A 64 1.46 6.79 1.38
CA GLU A 64 1.80 8.22 1.40
C GLU A 64 2.47 8.61 2.71
N CYS A 65 1.96 8.09 3.84
CA CYS A 65 2.59 8.30 5.14
C CYS A 65 4.02 7.76 5.15
N GLU A 66 4.24 6.54 4.63
CA GLU A 66 5.58 6.00 4.45
C GLU A 66 6.45 6.90 3.56
N ALA A 67 5.93 7.41 2.44
CA ALA A 67 6.68 8.26 1.53
C ALA A 67 7.16 9.57 2.20
N VAL A 68 6.40 10.08 3.17
CA VAL A 68 6.73 11.30 3.92
C VAL A 68 7.61 11.01 5.14
N THR A 69 7.32 9.97 5.92
CA THR A 69 7.97 9.72 7.23
C THR A 69 8.99 8.59 7.22
N GLY A 70 9.03 7.79 6.15
CA GLY A 70 9.86 6.58 6.03
C GLY A 70 9.32 5.34 6.76
N ASP A 71 8.13 5.41 7.37
CA ASP A 71 7.52 4.29 8.11
C ASP A 71 5.98 4.29 7.96
N PRO A 72 5.37 3.27 7.32
CA PRO A 72 3.92 3.19 7.17
C PRO A 72 3.16 3.14 8.50
N ARG A 73 3.79 2.66 9.58
CA ARG A 73 3.16 2.54 10.90
C ARG A 73 2.83 3.87 11.55
N ASN A 74 3.35 4.98 11.01
CA ASN A 74 2.97 6.32 11.44
C ASN A 74 1.58 6.75 10.93
N SER A 75 1.00 6.00 9.99
CA SER A 75 -0.32 6.28 9.43
C SER A 75 -1.42 6.16 10.49
N ILE A 76 -2.40 7.05 10.43
CA ILE A 76 -3.56 7.07 11.32
C ILE A 76 -4.33 5.74 11.29
N TYR A 77 -4.34 5.07 10.14
CA TYR A 77 -5.00 3.77 9.95
C TYR A 77 -4.37 2.66 10.78
N ILE A 78 -3.06 2.74 11.06
CA ILE A 78 -2.34 1.74 11.87
C ILE A 78 -2.27 2.17 13.34
N ARG A 79 -2.13 3.48 13.60
CA ARG A 79 -2.06 4.00 14.98
C ARG A 79 -3.38 3.90 15.74
N GLY A 80 -4.51 3.85 15.04
CA GLY A 80 -5.83 3.63 15.63
C GLY A 80 -6.23 4.74 16.60
N GLU A 81 -6.26 5.99 16.11
CA GLU A 81 -6.76 7.15 16.88
C GLU A 81 -8.20 6.97 17.37
#